data_AF-A0A2G8KFD2-F1
#
_entry.id   AF-A0A2G8KFD2-F1
#
_cell.length_a   1.000
_cell.length_b   1.000
_cell.length_c   1.000
_cell.angle_alpha   90.00
_cell.angle_beta   90.00
_cell.angle_gamma   90.00
#
_symmetry.space_group_name_H-M   'P 1'
#
loop_
_entity.id
_entity.type
_entity.pdbx_description
1 polymer ?
#
loop_
_entity_poly.entity_id
_entity_poly.type
_entity_poly.pdbx_seq_one_letter_code
_entity_poly.pdbx_strand_id
1 'polypeptide(L)' 'MKVRPVWNSSDPVNVSLQIAVNQIVEMDEREQILTTNLWIEQHWTDQKLVWDEDDFDGIEEMRIPASEIWVPDVTLYDK' A
#
# COMPACT_ATOMS: atom_id res chain seq x y z
N MET A 1 -13.39 -5.15 -9.29
CA MET A 1 -13.55 -3.79 -9.87
C MET A 1 -12.23 -3.06 -9.61
N LYS A 2 -11.45 -2.66 -10.62
CA LYS A 2 -10.10 -2.06 -10.46
C LYS A 2 -10.11 -0.56 -10.77
N VAL A 3 -10.90 0.21 -10.02
CA VAL A 3 -11.02 1.67 -10.25
C VAL A 3 -10.55 2.39 -8.99
N ARG A 4 -9.84 3.51 -9.16
CA ARG A 4 -9.36 4.33 -8.04
C ARG A 4 -10.52 4.63 -7.06
N PRO A 5 -10.29 4.52 -5.74
CA PRO A 5 -11.34 4.62 -4.74
C PRO A 5 -11.65 6.07 -4.35
N VAL A 6 -12.00 6.87 -5.36
CA VAL A 6 -12.43 8.26 -5.20
C VAL A 6 -13.86 8.43 -5.71
N TRP A 7 -14.62 9.29 -5.05
CA TRP A 7 -15.95 9.71 -5.52
C TRP A 7 -15.84 10.60 -6.75
N ASN A 8 -14.93 11.58 -6.71
CA ASN A 8 -14.64 12.47 -7.82
C ASN A 8 -13.35 12.03 -8.52
N SER A 9 -13.41 11.80 -9.83
CA SER A 9 -12.26 11.35 -10.62
C SER A 9 -11.08 12.34 -10.63
N SER A 10 -11.38 13.62 -10.36
CA SER A 10 -10.37 14.68 -10.26
C SER A 10 -9.55 14.62 -8.98
N ASP A 11 -10.01 13.89 -7.96
CA ASP A 11 -9.33 13.83 -6.67
C ASP A 11 -8.15 12.84 -6.72
N PRO A 12 -7.03 13.17 -6.07
CA PRO A 12 -5.91 12.25 -5.92
C PRO A 12 -6.18 11.21 -4.82
N VAL A 13 -5.57 10.04 -4.96
CA VAL A 13 -5.44 9.08 -3.86
C VAL A 13 -4.08 9.33 -3.21
N ASN A 14 -4.08 9.79 -1.96
CA ASN A 14 -2.85 9.96 -1.21
C ASN A 14 -2.39 8.60 -0.67
N VAL A 15 -1.18 8.20 -1.04
CA VAL A 15 -0.56 6.95 -0.60
C VAL A 15 0.64 7.31 0.25
N SER A 16 0.61 6.92 1.53
CA SER A 16 1.74 7.05 2.44
C SER A 16 2.52 5.75 2.46
N LEU A 17 3.83 5.85 2.26
CA LEU A 17 4.76 4.73 2.28
C LEU A 17 5.63 4.82 3.51
N GLN A 18 5.72 3.71 4.25
CA GLN A 18 6.70 3.52 5.30
C GLN A 18 7.59 2.36 4.91
N ILE A 19 8.90 2.58 4.97
CA ILE A 19 9.91 1.59 4.61
C ILE A 19 10.76 1.30 5.83
N ALA A 20 10.88 0.02 6.16
CA ALA A 20 11.79 -0.45 7.19
C ALA A 20 12.77 -1.45 6.57
N VAL A 21 14.07 -1.22 6.78
CA VAL A 21 15.11 -2.15 6.33
C VAL A 21 15.12 -3.34 7.28
N ASN A 22 14.90 -4.55 6.73
CA ASN A 22 15.00 -5.78 7.50
C ASN A 22 16.45 -6.25 7.60
N GLN A 23 17.12 -6.31 6.44
CA GLN A 23 18.44 -6.89 6.31
C GLN A 23 19.16 -6.35 5.07
N ILE A 24 20.47 -6.11 5.19
CA ILE A 24 21.38 -5.95 4.07
C ILE A 24 21.91 -7.33 3.69
N VAL A 25 21.65 -7.75 2.45
CA VAL A 25 22.03 -9.08 1.94
C VAL A 25 23.45 -9.03 1.36
N GLU A 26 23.71 -8.05 0.50
CA GLU A 26 24.99 -7.92 -0.20
C GLU A 26 25.21 -6.46 -0.63
N MET A 27 26.48 -6.06 -0.68
CA MET A 27 26.94 -4.80 -1.24
C MET A 27 28.09 -5.08 -2.22
N ASP A 28 27.86 -4.81 -3.51
CA ASP A 28 28.92 -4.80 -4.51
C ASP A 28 29.39 -3.35 -4.69
N GLU A 29 30.54 -3.03 -4.11
CA GLU A 29 31.10 -1.67 -4.19
C GLU A 29 31.63 -1.31 -5.59
N ARG A 30 31.99 -2.30 -6.41
CA ARG A 30 32.54 -2.07 -7.76
C ARG A 30 31.41 -1.74 -8.74
N GLU A 31 30.33 -2.50 -8.66
CA GLU A 31 29.14 -2.31 -9.49
C GLU A 31 28.12 -1.35 -8.87
N GLN A 32 28.36 -0.88 -7.64
CA GLN A 32 27.49 0.01 -6.86
C GLN A 32 26.08 -0.55 -6.62
N ILE A 33 25.97 -1.86 -6.43
CA ILE A 33 24.69 -2.57 -6.23
C ILE A 33 24.50 -2.90 -4.74
N LEU A 34 23.35 -2.51 -4.19
CA LEU A 34 22.94 -2.84 -2.84
C LEU A 34 21.71 -3.77 -2.86
N THR A 35 21.86 -4.99 -2.37
CA THR A 35 20.76 -5.96 -2.25
C THR A 35 20.26 -5.97 -0.81
N THR A 36 18.97 -5.64 -0.61
CA THR A 36 18.36 -5.54 0.73
C THR A 36 16.96 -6.17 0.76
N ASN A 37 16.60 -6.70 1.94
CA ASN A 37 15.23 -7.10 2.24
C ASN A 37 14.53 -5.94 2.96
N LEU A 38 13.43 -5.45 2.40
CA LEU A 38 12.66 -4.32 2.93
C LEU A 38 11.26 -4.76 3.34
N TRP A 39 10.76 -4.18 4.42
CA TRP A 39 9.34 -4.14 4.73
C TRP A 39 8.78 -2.83 4.18
N ILE A 40 7.79 -2.92 3.32
CA ILE A 40 7.09 -1.77 2.75
C ILE A 40 5.66 -1.82 3.25
N GLU A 41 5.29 -0.82 4.04
CA GLU A 41 3.93 -0.61 4.51
C GLU A 41 3.30 0.53 3.71
N GLN A 42 2.09 0.30 3.22
CA GLN A 42 1.35 1.26 2.39
C GLN A 42 0.04 1.59 3.06
N HIS A 43 -0.22 2.88 3.25
CA HIS A 43 -1.48 3.37 3.78
C HIS A 43 -2.17 4.27 2.76
N TRP A 44 -3.44 3.99 2.48
CA TRP A 44 -4.31 4.82 1.67
C TRP A 44 -5.74 4.74 2.22
N THR A 45 -6.58 5.70 1.85
CA THR A 45 -8.01 5.69 2.21
C THR A 45 -8.83 5.30 1.00
N ASP A 46 -9.65 4.25 1.13
CA ASP A 46 -10.65 3.89 0.14
C ASP A 46 -12.00 4.53 0.50
N GLN A 47 -12.44 5.53 -0.27
CA GLN A 47 -13.67 6.27 0.05
C GLN A 47 -14.95 5.44 -0.12
N LYS A 48 -14.86 4.26 -0.75
CA LYS A 48 -16.00 3.36 -1.02
C LYS A 48 -16.09 2.22 -0.02
N LEU A 49 -15.05 1.99 0.77
CA LEU A 49 -15.01 0.98 1.84
C LEU A 49 -15.22 1.65 3.20
N VAL A 50 -16.37 2.28 3.36
CA VAL A 50 -16.80 2.94 4.60
C VAL A 50 -18.13 2.33 5.01
N TRP A 51 -18.29 2.04 6.30
CA TRP A 51 -19.52 1.54 6.88
C TRP A 51 -19.79 2.23 8.22
N ASP A 52 -21.03 2.13 8.69
CA ASP A 52 -21.40 2.53 10.05
C ASP A 52 -21.19 1.34 10.99
N GLU A 53 -20.44 1.51 12.07
CA GLU A 53 -20.13 0.44 13.02
C GLU A 53 -21.39 -0.12 13.69
N ASP A 54 -22.42 0.73 13.90
CA ASP A 54 -23.69 0.34 14.52
C ASP A 54 -24.50 -0.64 13.64
N ASP A 55 -24.30 -0.60 12.33
CA ASP A 55 -24.95 -1.52 11.38
C ASP A 55 -24.29 -2.91 11.36
N PHE A 56 -23.09 -3.05 11.96
CA PHE A 56 -22.25 -4.25 11.88
C PHE A 56 -21.72 -4.71 13.24
N ASP A 57 -22.54 -4.65 14.29
CA ASP A 57 -22.21 -5.12 15.65
C ASP A 57 -20.90 -4.50 16.23
N GLY A 58 -20.56 -3.27 15.84
CA GLY A 58 -19.37 -2.57 16.33
C GLY A 58 -18.05 -3.02 15.68
N ILE A 59 -18.07 -3.55 14.46
CA ILE A 59 -16.84 -3.91 13.74
C ILE A 59 -16.11 -2.65 13.29
N GLU A 60 -14.94 -2.37 13.86
CA GLU A 60 -14.08 -1.22 13.49
C GLU A 60 -13.01 -1.58 12.44
N GLU A 61 -12.58 -2.85 12.37
CA GLU A 61 -11.53 -3.32 11.45
C GLU A 61 -11.95 -4.60 10.72
N MET A 62 -11.64 -4.65 9.42
CA MET A 62 -11.81 -5.85 8.60
C MET A 62 -10.56 -6.14 7.78
N ARG A 63 -10.24 -7.43 7.62
CA ARG A 63 -9.14 -7.89 6.76
C ARG A 63 -9.71 -8.49 5.49
N ILE A 64 -9.42 -7.86 4.37
CA ILE A 64 -9.90 -8.25 3.04
C ILE A 64 -8.70 -8.63 2.17
N PRO A 65 -8.78 -9.69 1.35
CA PRO A 65 -7.74 -10.00 0.39
C PRO A 65 -7.47 -8.84 -0.58
N ALA A 66 -6.20 -8.49 -0.76
CA ALA A 66 -5.78 -7.43 -1.68
C ALA A 66 -6.26 -7.64 -3.14
N SER A 67 -6.55 -8.88 -3.55
CA SER A 67 -7.08 -9.20 -4.87
C SER A 67 -8.51 -8.70 -5.12
N GLU A 68 -9.25 -8.35 -4.05
CA GLU A 68 -10.66 -7.97 -4.13
C GLU A 68 -10.87 -6.45 -4.18
N ILE A 69 -9.85 -5.68 -3.82
CA ILE A 69 -9.91 -4.21 -3.73
C ILE A 69 -8.92 -3.56 -4.69
N TRP A 70 -9.02 -2.23 -4.85
CA TRP A 70 -7.99 -1.47 -5.54
C TRP A 70 -6.79 -1.28 -4.62
N VAL A 71 -5.59 -1.48 -5.15
CA VAL A 71 -4.31 -1.31 -4.46
C VAL A 71 -3.41 -0.44 -5.35
N PRO A 72 -2.66 0.53 -4.79
CA PRO A 72 -1.73 1.33 -5.58
C PRO A 72 -0.58 0.48 -6.15
N ASP A 73 -0.29 0.67 -7.44
CA ASP A 73 0.85 0.03 -8.11
C ASP A 73 2.14 0.82 -7.81
N VAL A 74 2.90 0.40 -6.80
CA VAL A 74 4.18 1.00 -6.41
C VAL A 74 5.33 0.07 -6.83
N THR A 75 6.27 0.59 -7.62
CA THR A 75 7.48 -0.14 -8.05
C THR A 75 8.72 0.70 -7.79
N LEU A 76 9.84 0.02 -7.52
CA LEU A 76 11.15 0.65 -7.53
C LEU A 76 11.47 1.07 -8.97
N TYR A 77 11.88 2.33 -9.15
CA TYR A 77 12.14 2.92 -10.46
C TYR A 77 13.51 2.52 -11.03
N ASP A 78 14.55 2.60 -10.21
CA ASP A 78 15.91 2.22 -10.59
C ASP A 78 16.20 0.78 -10.16
N LYS A 79 16.57 -0.06 -11.12
CA LYS A 79 16.99 -1.44 -10.92
C LYS A 79 18.50 -1.57 -11.09
#